data_AF-F9U9A5-F1
#
_entry.id   AF-F9U9A5-F1
#
_cell.length_a   1.000
_cell.length_b   1.000
_cell.length_c   1.000
_cell.angle_alpha   90.00
_cell.angle_beta   90.00
_cell.angle_gamma   90.00
#
_symmetry.space_group_name_H-M   'P 1'
#
loop_
_entity.id
_entity.type
_entity.pdbx_description
1 polymer ?
#
loop_
_entity_poly.entity_id
_entity_poly.type
_entity_poly.pdbx_seq_one_letter_code
_entity_poly.pdbx_strand_id
1 'polypeptide(L)'
;MTISDRLTSFGSRALGLVLSGVAAGLLLWLALWIDARFDRDPTPEAAVPSSAEIRTGLAHVWSHFEPWTGRSVNFHPGAPKDTRITPVVLVAVWVGLSLLLFAVIPTRRRPRLPPSIIALLILSGWLILDVRWQWELWERLSMTRDRYAGLSFEERVRAAPDAKLVGLVQEIRERLPSDPTRLLLLSADPHGALSYRTRYHLMPHRVHVGLSELPAPTQVVPGDYVLVLLPLRSVRFDRAKGRLVGSDSEIPAEPIHAIPRFGTLYRIKEGS
;
A
#
# COMPACT_ATOMS: atom_id res chain seq x y z
N MET A 1 -32.32 42.37 -23.93
CA MET A 1 -31.69 41.71 -22.76
C MET A 1 -30.22 42.09 -22.77
N THR A 2 -29.80 42.95 -21.85
CA THR A 2 -28.47 43.60 -21.86
C THR A 2 -27.42 42.68 -21.24
N ILE A 3 -26.13 42.92 -21.52
CA ILE A 3 -25.00 42.16 -20.96
C ILE A 3 -25.00 42.21 -19.41
N SER A 4 -25.48 43.33 -18.84
CA SER A 4 -25.72 43.50 -17.40
C SER A 4 -26.71 42.48 -16.82
N ASP A 5 -27.81 42.17 -17.51
CA ASP A 5 -28.80 41.18 -17.06
C ASP A 5 -28.26 39.75 -17.07
N ARG A 6 -27.30 39.45 -17.96
CA ARG A 6 -26.66 38.13 -18.02
C ARG A 6 -25.65 37.93 -16.89
N LEU A 7 -24.91 38.98 -16.51
CA LEU A 7 -23.93 38.92 -15.43
C LEU A 7 -24.60 38.78 -14.06
N THR A 8 -25.69 39.51 -13.81
CA THR A 8 -26.49 39.39 -12.58
C THR A 8 -27.23 38.05 -12.48
N SER A 9 -27.77 37.55 -13.60
CA SER A 9 -28.35 36.20 -13.67
C SER A 9 -27.31 35.10 -13.47
N PHE A 10 -26.06 35.29 -13.90
CA PHE A 10 -25.00 34.31 -13.71
C PHE A 10 -24.51 34.30 -12.26
N GLY A 11 -24.27 35.48 -11.66
CA GLY A 11 -23.87 35.63 -10.27
C GLY A 11 -24.89 35.03 -9.29
N SER A 12 -26.18 35.28 -9.50
CA SER A 12 -27.25 34.70 -8.67
C SER A 12 -27.37 33.17 -8.78
N ARG A 13 -27.10 32.59 -9.96
CA ARG A 13 -27.10 31.13 -10.17
C ARG A 13 -25.87 30.46 -9.59
N ALA A 14 -24.70 31.07 -9.75
CA ALA A 14 -23.45 30.59 -9.14
C ALA A 14 -23.52 30.66 -7.61
N LEU A 15 -24.04 31.77 -7.07
CA LEU A 15 -24.29 31.91 -5.64
C LEU A 15 -25.30 30.86 -5.14
N GLY A 16 -26.39 30.64 -5.87
CA GLY A 16 -27.36 29.59 -5.53
C GLY A 16 -26.76 28.18 -5.51
N LEU A 17 -25.78 27.89 -6.35
CA LEU A 17 -25.12 26.57 -6.38
C LEU A 17 -24.07 26.41 -5.29
N VAL A 18 -23.29 27.45 -5.01
CA VAL A 18 -22.38 27.49 -3.87
C VAL A 18 -23.18 27.35 -2.58
N LEU A 19 -24.28 28.09 -2.46
CA LEU A 19 -25.22 27.95 -1.34
C LEU A 19 -25.87 26.57 -1.32
N SER A 20 -26.16 25.92 -2.45
CA SER A 20 -26.70 24.56 -2.46
C SER A 20 -25.65 23.49 -2.14
N GLY A 21 -24.39 23.68 -2.51
CA GLY A 21 -23.28 22.79 -2.16
C GLY A 21 -22.91 22.93 -0.67
N VAL A 22 -22.89 24.17 -0.17
CA VAL A 22 -22.76 24.47 1.27
C VAL A 22 -23.97 23.93 2.02
N ALA A 23 -25.20 24.11 1.51
CA ALA A 23 -26.40 23.56 2.12
C ALA A 23 -26.43 22.03 2.07
N ALA A 24 -25.93 21.39 1.00
CA ALA A 24 -25.79 19.93 0.94
C ALA A 24 -24.77 19.44 1.97
N GLY A 25 -23.63 20.13 2.12
CA GLY A 25 -22.66 19.85 3.18
C GLY A 25 -23.24 20.05 4.58
N LEU A 26 -23.99 21.12 4.80
CA LEU A 26 -24.66 21.42 6.07
C LEU A 26 -25.83 20.47 6.36
N LEU A 27 -26.58 20.02 5.34
CA LEU A 27 -27.65 19.04 5.48
C LEU A 27 -27.10 17.65 5.74
N LEU A 28 -25.98 17.27 5.10
CA LEU A 28 -25.26 16.04 5.42
C LEU A 28 -24.74 16.09 6.86
N TRP A 29 -24.18 17.23 7.27
CA TRP A 29 -23.72 17.46 8.64
C TRP A 29 -24.88 17.44 9.64
N LEU A 30 -26.02 18.07 9.33
CA LEU A 30 -27.22 18.11 10.16
C LEU A 30 -27.91 16.74 10.25
N ALA A 31 -27.98 15.98 9.16
CA ALA A 31 -28.51 14.62 9.18
C ALA A 31 -27.67 13.71 10.08
N LEU A 32 -26.34 13.79 9.98
CA LEU A 32 -25.43 13.10 10.89
C LEU A 32 -25.51 13.63 12.33
N TRP A 33 -25.92 14.88 12.54
CA TRP A 33 -26.12 15.45 13.88
C TRP A 33 -27.47 15.03 14.50
N ILE A 34 -28.55 15.00 13.73
CA ILE A 34 -29.89 14.56 14.16
C ILE A 34 -29.86 13.07 14.50
N ASP A 35 -29.27 12.24 13.63
CA ASP A 35 -29.06 10.82 13.88
C ASP A 35 -28.31 10.57 15.21
N ALA A 36 -27.26 11.37 15.49
CA ALA A 36 -26.49 11.30 16.75
C ALA A 36 -27.30 11.65 18.01
N ARG A 37 -28.42 12.36 17.85
CA ARG A 37 -29.22 12.89 18.96
C ARG A 37 -30.50 12.12 19.22
N PHE A 38 -30.91 11.26 18.27
CA PHE A 38 -32.17 10.52 18.32
C PHE A 38 -31.98 9.00 18.30
N ASP A 39 -30.74 8.52 18.49
CA ASP A 39 -30.44 7.10 18.60
C ASP A 39 -31.20 6.49 19.79
N ARG A 40 -32.26 5.74 19.47
CA ARG A 40 -33.03 4.93 20.41
C ARG A 40 -32.50 3.51 20.29
N ASP A 41 -32.03 2.96 21.40
CA ASP A 41 -31.54 1.58 21.64
C ASP A 41 -31.58 0.65 20.42
N PRO A 42 -30.44 0.36 19.77
CA PRO A 42 -30.39 -0.67 18.75
C PRO A 42 -30.40 -2.06 19.39
N THR A 43 -31.41 -2.87 19.03
CA THR A 43 -31.42 -4.31 19.26
C THR A 43 -30.21 -4.99 18.59
N PRO A 44 -29.67 -6.09 19.17
CA PRO A 44 -28.39 -6.67 18.77
C PRO A 44 -28.54 -7.61 17.57
N GLU A 45 -28.71 -7.07 16.37
CA GLU A 45 -28.45 -7.82 15.14
C GLU A 45 -27.94 -6.83 14.06
N ALA A 46 -26.64 -6.89 13.81
CA ALA A 46 -25.88 -5.95 12.95
C ALA A 46 -26.16 -4.46 13.25
N ALA A 47 -25.65 -3.97 14.39
CA ALA A 47 -25.74 -2.57 14.79
C ALA A 47 -25.34 -1.66 13.61
N VAL A 48 -26.30 -0.85 13.15
CA VAL A 48 -26.04 0.21 12.19
C VAL A 48 -25.02 1.15 12.85
N PRO A 49 -23.90 1.48 12.19
CA PRO A 49 -22.88 2.31 12.79
C PRO A 49 -23.49 3.66 13.15
N SER A 50 -23.23 4.12 14.38
CA SER A 50 -23.73 5.42 14.82
C SER A 50 -23.18 6.54 13.94
N SER A 51 -23.91 7.64 13.76
CA SER A 51 -23.41 8.82 13.05
C SER A 51 -22.08 9.37 13.58
N ALA A 52 -21.75 9.15 14.85
CA ALA A 52 -20.44 9.49 15.41
C ALA A 52 -19.34 8.61 14.81
N GLU A 53 -19.59 7.30 14.68
CA GLU A 53 -18.68 6.33 14.04
C GLU A 53 -18.55 6.63 12.54
N ILE A 54 -19.64 6.98 11.85
CA ILE A 54 -19.60 7.36 10.44
C ILE A 54 -18.74 8.61 10.23
N ARG A 55 -18.95 9.67 11.02
CA ARG A 55 -18.14 10.90 10.92
C ARG A 55 -16.68 10.66 11.21
N THR A 56 -16.39 9.89 12.26
CA THR A 56 -15.01 9.54 12.63
C THR A 56 -14.36 8.70 11.53
N GLY A 57 -15.08 7.76 10.95
CA GLY A 57 -14.62 6.94 9.82
C GLY A 57 -14.32 7.80 8.58
N LEU A 58 -15.22 8.70 8.21
CA LEU A 58 -15.00 9.61 7.07
C LEU A 58 -13.83 10.56 7.30
N ALA A 59 -13.72 11.14 8.49
CA ALA A 59 -12.59 11.99 8.87
C ALA A 59 -11.27 11.21 8.82
N HIS A 60 -11.26 9.99 9.37
CA HIS A 60 -10.11 9.11 9.34
C HIS A 60 -9.69 8.76 7.91
N VAL A 61 -10.64 8.41 7.03
CA VAL A 61 -10.35 8.19 5.60
C VAL A 61 -9.81 9.45 4.94
N TRP A 62 -10.33 10.62 5.32
CA TRP A 62 -9.87 11.90 4.77
C TRP A 62 -8.44 12.26 5.19
N SER A 63 -8.09 12.00 6.44
CA SER A 63 -6.80 12.38 7.03
C SER A 63 -5.77 11.25 7.06
N HIS A 64 -6.11 10.06 6.54
CA HIS A 64 -5.20 8.91 6.59
C HIS A 64 -3.97 9.16 5.72
N PHE A 65 -2.80 9.08 6.34
CA PHE A 65 -1.51 9.09 5.66
C PHE A 65 -0.93 7.67 5.57
N GLU A 66 -0.58 7.23 4.36
CA GLU A 66 0.16 6.00 4.14
C GLU A 66 1.63 6.34 3.78
N PRO A 67 2.62 5.97 4.61
CA PRO A 67 4.03 6.16 4.30
C PRO A 67 4.48 5.27 3.13
N TRP A 68 5.74 5.39 2.71
CA TRP A 68 6.32 4.48 1.72
C TRP A 68 6.29 3.03 2.20
N THR A 69 5.40 2.22 1.61
CA THR A 69 5.29 0.78 1.92
C THR A 69 6.11 -0.10 1.00
N GLY A 70 6.70 0.47 -0.06
CA GLY A 70 7.41 -0.28 -1.11
C GLY A 70 6.48 -1.07 -2.05
N ARG A 71 5.16 -0.86 -1.95
CA ARG A 71 4.19 -1.30 -2.97
C ARG A 71 4.32 -0.42 -4.21
N SER A 72 3.85 -0.92 -5.35
CA SER A 72 3.83 -0.16 -6.59
C SER A 72 2.97 1.10 -6.45
N VAL A 73 3.44 2.19 -7.05
CA VAL A 73 2.76 3.50 -7.05
C VAL A 73 1.34 3.41 -7.65
N ASN A 74 1.10 2.44 -8.53
CA ASN A 74 -0.21 2.22 -9.14
C ASN A 74 -1.22 1.53 -8.21
N PHE A 75 -0.79 1.01 -7.05
CA PHE A 75 -1.63 0.31 -6.07
C PHE A 75 -1.73 1.10 -4.76
N HIS A 76 -2.03 2.39 -4.85
CA HIS A 76 -2.32 3.24 -3.71
C HIS A 76 -3.82 3.58 -3.65
N PRO A 77 -4.58 2.97 -2.73
CA PRO A 77 -6.01 3.26 -2.59
C PRO A 77 -6.30 4.66 -2.01
N GLY A 78 -5.28 5.36 -1.48
CA GLY A 78 -5.45 6.66 -0.81
C GLY A 78 -6.36 6.57 0.42
N ALA A 79 -6.48 5.37 1.00
CA ALA A 79 -7.38 5.04 2.11
C ALA A 79 -6.80 3.86 2.91
N PRO A 80 -7.18 3.69 4.18
CA PRO A 80 -6.79 2.50 4.94
C PRO A 80 -7.22 1.20 4.24
N LYS A 81 -6.39 0.15 4.33
CA LYS A 81 -6.53 -1.10 3.55
C LYS A 81 -7.89 -1.81 3.68
N ASP A 82 -8.59 -1.63 4.79
CA ASP A 82 -9.86 -2.32 5.09
C ASP A 82 -11.08 -1.40 4.94
N THR A 83 -10.91 -0.23 4.30
CA THR A 83 -12.00 0.73 4.13
C THR A 83 -12.76 0.47 2.83
N ARG A 84 -14.09 0.39 2.91
CA ARG A 84 -14.99 0.27 1.75
C ARG A 84 -15.19 1.59 0.99
N ILE A 85 -14.94 2.73 1.65
CA ILE A 85 -15.16 4.08 1.13
C ILE A 85 -13.80 4.73 0.91
N THR A 86 -13.48 5.08 -0.34
CA THR A 86 -12.28 5.85 -0.66
C THR A 86 -12.61 7.34 -0.77
N PRO A 87 -11.60 8.24 -0.68
CA PRO A 87 -11.82 9.67 -0.88
C PRO A 87 -12.47 9.99 -2.23
N VAL A 88 -12.11 9.23 -3.28
CA VAL A 88 -12.71 9.35 -4.61
C VAL A 88 -14.21 9.06 -4.57
N VAL A 89 -14.63 7.98 -3.92
CA VAL A 89 -16.04 7.63 -3.76
C VAL A 89 -16.78 8.71 -2.96
N LEU A 90 -16.18 9.21 -1.88
CA LEU A 90 -16.76 10.26 -1.04
C LEU A 90 -17.02 11.54 -1.85
N VAL A 91 -16.04 11.99 -2.64
CA VAL A 91 -16.16 13.17 -3.50
C VAL A 91 -17.17 12.92 -4.62
N ALA A 92 -17.20 11.73 -5.23
CA ALA A 92 -18.18 11.39 -6.25
C ALA A 92 -19.63 11.41 -5.70
N VAL A 93 -19.85 10.88 -4.49
CA VAL A 93 -21.15 10.95 -3.80
C VAL A 93 -21.52 12.40 -3.51
N TRP A 94 -20.59 13.21 -3.02
CA TRP A 94 -20.83 14.64 -2.76
C TRP A 94 -21.23 15.41 -4.04
N VAL A 95 -20.51 15.22 -5.14
CA VAL A 95 -20.83 15.82 -6.45
C VAL A 95 -22.19 15.32 -6.94
N GLY A 96 -22.44 14.01 -6.87
CA GLY A 96 -23.70 13.39 -7.31
C GLY A 96 -24.91 13.87 -6.53
N LEU A 97 -24.81 13.94 -5.20
CA LEU A 97 -25.87 14.47 -4.33
C LEU A 97 -26.11 15.96 -4.60
N SER A 98 -25.07 16.74 -4.84
CA SER A 98 -25.20 18.17 -5.17
C SER A 98 -25.95 18.36 -6.49
N LEU A 99 -25.66 17.56 -7.52
CA LEU A 99 -26.39 17.59 -8.79
C LEU A 99 -27.85 17.11 -8.63
N LEU A 100 -28.07 16.07 -7.83
CA LEU A 100 -29.40 15.52 -7.56
C LEU A 100 -30.28 16.54 -6.83
N LEU A 101 -29.76 17.16 -5.76
CA LEU A 101 -30.48 18.19 -5.02
C LEU A 101 -30.84 19.36 -5.92
N PHE A 102 -29.92 19.81 -6.77
CA PHE A 102 -30.23 20.86 -7.75
C PHE A 102 -31.37 20.45 -8.70
N ALA A 103 -31.38 19.20 -9.16
CA ALA A 103 -32.39 18.71 -10.10
C ALA A 103 -33.78 18.54 -9.45
N VAL A 104 -33.83 18.17 -8.16
CA VAL A 104 -35.06 17.84 -7.45
C VAL A 104 -35.75 19.06 -6.84
N ILE A 105 -35.00 20.12 -6.47
CA ILE A 105 -35.60 21.33 -5.86
C ILE A 105 -36.58 22.00 -6.84
N PRO A 106 -37.90 22.02 -6.53
CA PRO A 106 -38.91 22.52 -7.44
C PRO A 106 -38.82 24.03 -7.53
N THR A 107 -38.24 24.52 -8.63
CA THR A 107 -38.21 25.95 -8.97
C THR A 107 -39.26 26.24 -10.03
N ARG A 108 -40.02 27.34 -9.83
CA ARG A 108 -41.16 27.78 -10.67
C ARG A 108 -40.78 28.03 -12.15
N ARG A 109 -39.48 28.08 -12.44
CA ARG A 109 -38.88 28.05 -13.78
C ARG A 109 -37.68 27.11 -13.70
N ARG A 110 -37.81 25.84 -14.09
CA ARG A 110 -36.69 24.88 -14.12
C ARG A 110 -35.67 25.32 -15.17
N PRO A 111 -34.56 25.98 -14.83
CA PRO A 111 -33.54 26.30 -15.82
C PRO A 111 -32.79 25.00 -16.11
N ARG A 112 -32.51 24.69 -17.38
CA ARG A 112 -31.55 23.64 -17.68
C ARG A 112 -30.23 23.99 -16.99
N LEU A 113 -29.64 23.02 -16.28
CA LEU A 113 -28.30 23.15 -15.71
C LEU A 113 -27.33 23.54 -16.83
N PRO A 114 -26.71 24.73 -16.81
CA PRO A 114 -25.73 25.07 -17.82
C PRO A 114 -24.52 24.14 -17.68
N PRO A 115 -23.94 23.64 -18.77
CA PRO A 115 -22.78 22.73 -18.72
C PRO A 115 -21.60 23.28 -17.91
N SER A 116 -21.41 24.60 -17.91
CA SER A 116 -20.35 25.27 -17.13
C SER A 116 -20.47 25.06 -15.62
N ILE A 117 -21.69 24.95 -15.09
CA ILE A 117 -21.93 24.70 -13.67
C ILE A 117 -21.60 23.25 -13.30
N ILE A 118 -22.02 22.30 -14.14
CA ILE A 118 -21.69 20.89 -13.96
C ILE A 118 -20.17 20.71 -14.00
N ALA A 119 -19.51 21.34 -14.99
CA ALA A 119 -18.06 21.34 -15.11
C ALA A 119 -17.39 21.95 -13.88
N LEU A 120 -17.89 23.07 -13.34
CA LEU A 120 -17.35 23.70 -12.14
C LEU A 120 -17.43 22.78 -10.91
N LEU A 121 -18.55 22.09 -10.70
CA LEU A 121 -18.73 21.19 -9.56
C LEU A 121 -17.81 19.96 -9.66
N ILE A 122 -17.72 19.36 -10.85
CA ILE A 122 -16.79 18.24 -11.12
C ILE A 122 -15.34 18.69 -10.91
N LEU A 123 -14.97 19.85 -11.48
CA LEU A 123 -13.64 20.41 -11.34
C LEU A 123 -13.31 20.71 -9.87
N SER A 124 -14.28 21.19 -9.10
CA SER A 124 -14.11 21.43 -7.66
C SER A 124 -13.85 20.12 -6.91
N GLY A 125 -14.62 19.07 -7.18
CA GLY A 125 -14.38 17.75 -6.59
C GLY A 125 -12.99 17.21 -6.96
N TRP A 126 -12.61 17.34 -8.22
CA TRP A 126 -11.27 16.95 -8.69
C TRP A 126 -10.16 17.75 -7.99
N LEU A 127 -10.27 19.07 -7.89
CA LEU A 127 -9.29 19.92 -7.21
C LEU A 127 -9.15 19.56 -5.73
N ILE A 128 -10.24 19.24 -5.04
CA ILE A 128 -10.19 18.81 -3.63
C ILE A 128 -9.40 17.50 -3.49
N LEU A 129 -9.61 16.53 -4.40
CA LEU A 129 -8.84 15.29 -4.42
C LEU A 129 -7.36 15.55 -4.76
N ASP A 130 -7.09 16.41 -5.73
CA ASP A 130 -5.73 16.74 -6.14
C ASP A 130 -4.96 17.41 -4.99
N VAL A 131 -5.54 18.40 -4.31
CA VAL A 131 -4.94 19.03 -3.12
C VAL A 131 -4.61 18.00 -2.04
N ARG A 132 -5.52 17.07 -1.77
CA ARG A 132 -5.27 15.99 -0.80
C ARG A 132 -4.11 15.09 -1.24
N TRP A 133 -4.04 14.72 -2.51
CA TRP A 133 -2.92 13.93 -3.04
C TRP A 133 -1.59 14.70 -3.01
N GLN A 134 -1.59 15.99 -3.33
CA GLN A 134 -0.40 16.86 -3.21
C GLN A 134 0.08 16.92 -1.76
N TRP A 135 -0.84 16.98 -0.79
CA TRP A 135 -0.51 16.95 0.63
C TRP A 135 0.20 15.65 1.04
N GLU A 136 -0.35 14.49 0.68
CA GLU A 136 0.29 13.18 0.96
C GLU A 136 1.67 13.06 0.29
N LEU A 137 1.80 13.56 -0.95
CA LEU A 137 3.08 13.57 -1.66
C LEU A 137 4.10 14.48 -0.98
N TRP A 138 3.67 15.63 -0.48
CA TRP A 138 4.50 16.56 0.26
C TRP A 138 5.03 15.95 1.57
N GLU A 139 4.17 15.27 2.34
CA GLU A 139 4.60 14.57 3.55
C GLU A 139 5.61 13.45 3.23
N ARG A 140 5.38 12.67 2.18
CA ARG A 140 6.34 11.65 1.71
C ARG A 140 7.67 12.27 1.30
N LEU A 141 7.64 13.41 0.61
CA LEU A 141 8.84 14.15 0.21
C LEU A 141 9.61 14.64 1.44
N SER A 142 8.92 15.22 2.43
CA SER A 142 9.54 15.65 3.69
C SER A 142 10.23 14.47 4.37
N MET A 143 9.54 13.35 4.56
CA MET A 143 10.12 12.15 5.18
C MET A 143 11.33 11.61 4.41
N THR A 144 11.28 11.67 3.08
CA THR A 144 12.38 11.22 2.21
C THR A 144 13.58 12.17 2.35
N ARG A 145 13.32 13.47 2.36
CA ARG A 145 14.35 14.51 2.56
C ARG A 145 14.98 14.36 3.94
N ASP A 146 14.18 14.24 4.99
CA ASP A 146 14.67 14.09 6.37
C ASP A 146 15.51 12.82 6.53
N ARG A 147 15.16 11.75 5.81
CA ARG A 147 15.89 10.48 5.86
C ARG A 147 17.20 10.47 5.06
N TYR A 148 17.24 11.13 3.90
CA TYR A 148 18.33 10.93 2.94
C TYR A 148 19.11 12.19 2.54
N ALA A 149 18.61 13.40 2.83
CA ALA A 149 19.28 14.63 2.43
C ALA A 149 20.64 14.77 3.12
N GLY A 150 21.65 15.23 2.37
CA GLY A 150 23.01 15.43 2.88
C GLY A 150 23.84 14.15 3.07
N LEU A 151 23.22 12.97 3.05
CA LEU A 151 23.94 11.69 3.21
C LEU A 151 24.74 11.32 1.95
N SER A 152 25.93 10.76 2.16
CA SER A 152 26.72 10.05 1.15
C SER A 152 26.00 8.79 0.66
N PHE A 153 26.48 8.17 -0.41
CA PHE A 153 25.87 6.96 -0.95
C PHE A 153 25.81 5.81 0.08
N GLU A 154 26.92 5.53 0.77
CA GLU A 154 26.99 4.47 1.78
C GLU A 154 26.07 4.74 2.98
N GLU A 155 25.97 6.00 3.40
CA GLU A 155 25.04 6.40 4.47
C GLU A 155 23.58 6.26 4.03
N ARG A 156 23.25 6.58 2.78
CA ARG A 156 21.88 6.36 2.24
C ARG A 156 21.51 4.89 2.22
N VAL A 157 22.43 4.01 1.83
CA VAL A 157 22.21 2.56 1.86
C VAL A 157 21.97 2.09 3.30
N ARG A 158 22.71 2.62 4.27
CA ARG A 158 22.52 2.33 5.70
C ARG A 158 21.24 2.93 6.30
N ALA A 159 20.73 4.02 5.74
CA ALA A 159 19.47 4.65 6.14
C ALA A 159 18.24 4.03 5.42
N ALA A 160 18.46 3.22 4.38
CA ALA A 160 17.38 2.62 3.61
C ALA A 160 16.63 1.55 4.43
N PRO A 161 15.34 1.28 4.10
CA PRO A 161 14.58 0.19 4.73
C PRO A 161 15.28 -1.18 4.66
N ASP A 162 16.09 -1.38 3.62
CA ASP A 162 16.82 -2.63 3.37
C ASP A 162 18.22 -2.67 4.01
N ALA A 163 18.62 -1.67 4.82
CA ALA A 163 19.97 -1.59 5.38
C ALA A 163 20.43 -2.89 6.07
N LYS A 164 19.55 -3.51 6.88
CA LYS A 164 19.83 -4.81 7.51
C LYS A 164 20.02 -5.90 6.46
N LEU A 165 19.15 -5.97 5.46
CA LEU A 165 19.26 -6.95 4.38
C LEU A 165 20.56 -6.79 3.60
N VAL A 166 20.98 -5.56 3.31
CA VAL A 166 22.22 -5.28 2.59
C VAL A 166 23.43 -5.81 3.36
N GLY A 167 23.50 -5.55 4.68
CA GLY A 167 24.58 -6.10 5.50
C GLY A 167 24.63 -7.63 5.48
N LEU A 168 23.46 -8.27 5.61
CA LEU A 168 23.35 -9.73 5.62
C LEU A 168 23.71 -10.33 4.24
N VAL A 169 23.32 -9.67 3.15
CA VAL A 169 23.69 -10.09 1.80
C VAL A 169 25.18 -9.90 1.55
N GLN A 170 25.80 -8.86 2.11
CA GLN A 170 27.24 -8.68 2.04
C GLN A 170 27.99 -9.82 2.75
N GLU A 171 27.56 -10.21 3.95
CA GLU A 171 28.11 -11.38 4.67
C GLU A 171 27.97 -12.67 3.85
N ILE A 172 26.84 -12.87 3.17
CA ILE A 172 26.64 -14.02 2.27
C ILE A 172 27.61 -13.96 1.09
N ARG A 173 27.75 -12.80 0.44
CA ARG A 173 28.62 -12.63 -0.73
C ARG A 173 30.07 -12.92 -0.42
N GLU A 174 30.55 -12.56 0.76
CA GLU A 174 31.92 -12.88 1.22
C GLU A 174 32.17 -14.39 1.37
N ARG A 175 31.10 -15.19 1.49
CA ARG A 175 31.17 -16.67 1.59
C ARG A 175 30.87 -17.38 0.28
N LEU A 176 30.36 -16.66 -0.72
CA LEU A 176 30.11 -17.21 -2.04
C LEU A 176 31.37 -17.07 -2.91
N PRO A 177 31.54 -17.94 -3.93
CA PRO A 177 32.59 -17.77 -4.93
C PRO A 177 32.46 -16.41 -5.64
N SER A 178 33.56 -15.87 -6.17
CA SER A 178 33.54 -14.66 -7.00
C SER A 178 32.72 -14.84 -8.29
N ASP A 179 32.69 -16.06 -8.83
CA ASP A 179 31.98 -16.39 -10.05
C ASP A 179 30.47 -16.59 -9.81
N PRO A 180 29.59 -16.21 -10.77
CA PRO A 180 28.14 -16.38 -10.66
C PRO A 180 27.65 -17.83 -10.46
N THR A 181 27.56 -18.26 -9.20
CA THR A 181 26.97 -19.55 -8.83
C THR A 181 25.44 -19.56 -8.78
N ARG A 182 24.84 -20.75 -8.83
CA ARG A 182 23.41 -20.99 -8.64
C ARG A 182 23.09 -21.10 -7.15
N LEU A 183 22.10 -20.34 -6.72
CA LEU A 183 21.65 -20.28 -5.33
C LEU A 183 20.14 -20.49 -5.26
N LEU A 184 19.70 -21.45 -4.47
CA LEU A 184 18.30 -21.79 -4.26
C LEU A 184 17.84 -21.13 -2.96
N LEU A 185 16.89 -20.20 -3.08
CA LEU A 185 16.38 -19.43 -1.96
C LEU A 185 15.11 -20.06 -1.42
N LEU A 186 15.17 -20.57 -0.19
CA LEU A 186 14.02 -21.12 0.51
C LEU A 186 13.48 -20.10 1.51
N SER A 187 12.16 -19.87 1.50
CA SER A 187 11.49 -18.92 2.40
C SER A 187 10.07 -19.37 2.70
N ALA A 188 9.56 -19.02 3.88
CA ALA A 188 8.17 -19.25 4.24
C ALA A 188 7.21 -18.43 3.37
N ASP A 189 7.70 -17.29 2.86
CA ASP A 189 7.03 -16.48 1.86
C ASP A 189 7.90 -16.44 0.58
N PRO A 190 7.83 -17.47 -0.27
CA PRO A 190 8.72 -17.62 -1.42
C PRO A 190 8.52 -16.56 -2.51
N HIS A 191 7.34 -15.93 -2.54
CA HIS A 191 6.98 -14.82 -3.42
C HIS A 191 6.91 -13.47 -2.67
N GLY A 192 7.43 -13.44 -1.45
CA GLY A 192 7.46 -12.25 -0.61
C GLY A 192 8.48 -11.21 -1.06
N ALA A 193 8.27 -9.97 -0.60
CA ALA A 193 9.17 -8.86 -0.87
C ALA A 193 10.63 -9.15 -0.43
N LEU A 194 10.81 -9.84 0.70
CA LEU A 194 12.14 -10.20 1.20
C LEU A 194 12.87 -11.16 0.25
N SER A 195 12.18 -12.15 -0.32
CA SER A 195 12.75 -13.14 -1.24
C SER A 195 13.25 -12.46 -2.53
N TYR A 196 12.43 -11.58 -3.12
CA TYR A 196 12.81 -10.84 -4.32
C TYR A 196 13.91 -9.80 -4.07
N ARG A 197 13.88 -9.09 -2.94
CA ARG A 197 14.95 -8.13 -2.58
C ARG A 197 16.28 -8.86 -2.31
N THR A 198 16.23 -10.01 -1.65
CA THR A 198 17.42 -10.85 -1.43
C THR A 198 18.02 -11.28 -2.76
N ARG A 199 17.20 -11.75 -3.71
CA ARG A 199 17.64 -12.06 -5.08
C ARG A 199 18.28 -10.85 -5.76
N TYR A 200 17.68 -9.67 -5.64
CA TYR A 200 18.21 -8.44 -6.24
C TYR A 200 19.60 -8.08 -5.69
N HIS A 201 19.78 -8.12 -4.37
CA HIS A 201 21.06 -7.76 -3.74
C HIS A 201 22.16 -8.81 -3.93
N LEU A 202 21.80 -10.08 -4.20
CA LEU A 202 22.76 -11.16 -4.47
C LEU A 202 23.22 -11.21 -5.94
N MET A 203 22.77 -10.30 -6.81
CA MET A 203 23.32 -10.20 -8.16
C MET A 203 24.85 -9.97 -8.11
N PRO A 204 25.64 -10.62 -8.97
CA PRO A 204 25.24 -11.34 -10.19
C PRO A 204 24.90 -12.83 -10.02
N HIS A 205 24.84 -13.38 -8.80
CA HIS A 205 24.51 -14.80 -8.61
C HIS A 205 23.12 -15.17 -9.14
N ARG A 206 22.98 -16.41 -9.61
CA ARG A 206 21.74 -16.94 -10.19
C ARG A 206 20.83 -17.45 -9.08
N VAL A 207 20.16 -16.50 -8.41
CA VAL A 207 19.23 -16.81 -7.31
C VAL A 207 17.87 -17.26 -7.85
N HIS A 208 17.50 -18.49 -7.53
CA HIS A 208 16.16 -19.04 -7.79
C HIS A 208 15.29 -18.82 -6.55
N VAL A 209 14.17 -18.11 -6.74
CA VAL A 209 13.13 -17.85 -5.72
C VAL A 209 11.89 -18.69 -6.03
N GLY A 210 10.91 -18.69 -5.14
CA GLY A 210 9.69 -19.50 -5.34
C GLY A 210 9.67 -20.83 -4.59
N LEU A 211 10.68 -21.11 -3.74
CA LEU A 211 10.78 -22.36 -3.00
C LEU A 211 10.41 -22.17 -1.52
N SER A 212 9.44 -22.93 -1.03
CA SER A 212 9.10 -23.04 0.40
C SER A 212 9.60 -24.34 1.04
N GLU A 213 10.05 -25.27 0.20
CA GLU A 213 10.46 -26.62 0.57
C GLU A 213 11.79 -26.97 -0.12
N LEU A 214 12.46 -28.00 0.37
CA LEU A 214 13.66 -28.49 -0.27
C LEU A 214 13.34 -29.06 -1.66
N PRO A 215 14.10 -28.69 -2.69
CA PRO A 215 13.92 -29.27 -4.03
C PRO A 215 14.18 -30.78 -4.01
N ALA A 216 13.76 -31.48 -5.06
CA ALA A 216 14.11 -32.89 -5.20
C ALA A 216 15.63 -33.05 -5.38
N PRO A 217 16.25 -34.17 -4.92
CA PRO A 217 17.69 -34.41 -5.12
C PRO A 217 18.13 -34.36 -6.59
N THR A 218 17.23 -34.62 -7.54
CA THR A 218 17.48 -34.55 -8.99
C THR A 218 17.53 -33.12 -9.54
N GLN A 219 17.11 -32.11 -8.77
CA GLN A 219 17.03 -30.70 -9.19
C GLN A 219 18.23 -29.87 -8.70
N VAL A 220 19.09 -30.47 -7.89
CA VAL A 220 20.30 -29.85 -7.32
C VAL A 220 21.55 -30.53 -7.85
N VAL A 221 22.62 -29.77 -8.02
CA VAL A 221 23.93 -30.32 -8.39
C VAL A 221 24.98 -29.98 -7.33
N PRO A 222 26.02 -30.81 -7.17
CA PRO A 222 27.15 -30.48 -6.31
C PRO A 222 27.74 -29.11 -6.66
N GLY A 223 27.98 -28.28 -5.64
CA GLY A 223 28.42 -26.89 -5.84
C GLY A 223 27.30 -25.86 -5.92
N ASP A 224 26.03 -26.27 -6.04
CA ASP A 224 24.89 -25.36 -5.80
C ASP A 224 24.87 -24.91 -4.34
N TYR A 225 24.27 -23.74 -4.10
CA TYR A 225 24.05 -23.21 -2.76
C TYR A 225 22.57 -23.21 -2.42
N VAL A 226 22.25 -23.47 -1.14
CA VAL A 226 20.91 -23.37 -0.59
C VAL A 226 20.93 -22.33 0.51
N LEU A 227 20.14 -21.27 0.36
CA LEU A 227 19.95 -20.26 1.40
C LEU A 227 18.55 -20.42 1.99
N VAL A 228 18.48 -20.84 3.24
CA VAL A 228 17.23 -20.89 3.99
C VAL A 228 17.03 -19.54 4.67
N LEU A 229 16.13 -18.71 4.14
CA LEU A 229 15.75 -17.41 4.69
C LEU A 229 14.67 -17.57 5.75
N LEU A 230 15.00 -17.06 6.94
CA LEU A 230 14.28 -17.20 8.19
C LEU A 230 14.07 -18.69 8.51
N PRO A 231 14.42 -19.16 9.72
CA PRO A 231 14.34 -20.60 10.01
C PRO A 231 12.98 -21.20 9.62
N LEU A 232 12.99 -22.13 8.66
CA LEU A 232 11.81 -22.85 8.20
C LEU A 232 11.60 -24.06 9.10
N ARG A 233 10.37 -24.25 9.57
CA ARG A 233 10.03 -25.43 10.38
C ARG A 233 10.15 -26.74 9.59
N SER A 234 9.92 -26.67 8.28
CA SER A 234 9.96 -27.80 7.36
C SER A 234 11.37 -28.24 6.95
N VAL A 235 12.40 -27.43 7.21
CA VAL A 235 13.77 -27.71 6.77
C VAL A 235 14.71 -27.72 7.96
N ARG A 236 15.36 -28.86 8.20
CA ARG A 236 16.33 -29.03 9.28
C ARG A 236 17.64 -29.57 8.74
N PHE A 237 18.75 -29.18 9.35
CA PHE A 237 20.04 -29.77 9.05
C PHE A 237 20.35 -30.90 10.03
N ASP A 238 20.48 -32.12 9.53
CA ASP A 238 20.95 -33.28 10.30
C ASP A 238 22.48 -33.30 10.28
N ARG A 239 23.09 -32.86 11.39
CA ARG A 239 24.55 -32.82 11.54
C ARG A 239 25.20 -34.21 11.54
N ALA A 240 24.50 -35.24 12.02
CA ALA A 240 25.06 -36.59 12.09
C ALA A 240 25.17 -37.20 10.68
N LYS A 241 24.19 -36.89 9.82
CA LYS A 241 24.15 -37.38 8.43
C LYS A 241 24.80 -36.43 7.41
N GLY A 242 25.07 -35.18 7.78
CA GLY A 242 25.55 -34.16 6.85
C GLY A 242 24.52 -33.84 5.76
N ARG A 243 23.23 -33.81 6.12
CA ARG A 243 22.11 -33.68 5.16
C ARG A 243 21.13 -32.60 5.59
N LEU A 244 20.64 -31.84 4.61
CA LEU A 244 19.43 -31.05 4.75
C LEU A 244 18.24 -31.99 4.59
N VAL A 245 17.36 -32.00 5.59
CA VAL A 245 16.16 -32.84 5.65
C VAL A 245 14.94 -31.93 5.58
N GLY A 246 14.11 -32.19 4.57
CA GLY A 246 12.82 -31.55 4.32
C GLY A 246 11.67 -32.49 4.67
N SER A 247 10.45 -32.12 4.28
CA SER A 247 9.28 -32.99 4.39
C SER A 247 9.43 -34.26 3.52
N ASP A 248 9.80 -34.07 2.24
CA ASP A 248 9.78 -35.14 1.22
C ASP A 248 11.14 -35.36 0.54
N SER A 249 12.19 -34.64 0.97
CA SER A 249 13.51 -34.72 0.35
C SER A 249 14.64 -34.60 1.36
N GLU A 250 15.74 -35.29 1.09
CA GLU A 250 17.00 -35.15 1.82
C GLU A 250 18.13 -34.88 0.83
N ILE A 251 18.93 -33.85 1.09
CA ILE A 251 20.02 -33.44 0.20
C ILE A 251 21.34 -33.40 0.99
N PRO A 252 22.43 -34.01 0.49
CA PRO A 252 23.75 -33.88 1.10
C PRO A 252 24.23 -32.44 1.01
N ALA A 253 24.53 -31.83 2.16
CA ALA A 253 24.90 -30.43 2.24
C ALA A 253 25.84 -30.15 3.41
N GLU A 254 26.60 -29.08 3.33
CA GLU A 254 27.36 -28.54 4.45
C GLU A 254 26.93 -27.13 4.82
N PRO A 255 26.81 -26.81 6.12
CA PRO A 255 26.55 -25.46 6.56
C PRO A 255 27.82 -24.63 6.34
N ILE A 256 27.72 -23.59 5.53
CA ILE A 256 28.81 -22.64 5.27
C ILE A 256 28.77 -21.51 6.28
N HIS A 257 27.56 -20.97 6.52
CA HIS A 257 27.40 -19.83 7.39
C HIS A 257 25.98 -19.75 7.96
N ALA A 258 25.86 -19.54 9.27
CA ALA A 258 24.59 -19.31 9.94
C ALA A 258 24.50 -17.84 10.35
N ILE A 259 23.44 -17.18 9.92
CA ILE A 259 23.21 -15.76 10.12
C ILE A 259 22.10 -15.63 11.17
N PRO A 260 22.41 -15.19 12.40
CA PRO A 260 21.45 -15.15 13.50
C PRO A 260 20.15 -14.45 13.11
N ARG A 261 19.02 -15.14 13.32
CA ARG A 261 17.66 -14.65 13.04
C ARG A 261 17.35 -14.32 11.56
N PHE A 262 18.28 -14.54 10.63
CA PHE A 262 18.06 -14.29 9.21
C PHE A 262 18.06 -15.54 8.36
N GLY A 263 18.92 -16.51 8.62
CA GLY A 263 18.97 -17.70 7.78
C GLY A 263 20.24 -18.52 7.90
N THR A 264 20.37 -19.53 7.06
CA THR A 264 21.58 -20.35 6.97
C THR A 264 21.89 -20.68 5.52
N LEU A 265 23.16 -20.47 5.16
CA LEU A 265 23.72 -20.80 3.87
C LEU A 265 24.34 -22.19 3.93
N TYR A 266 23.95 -23.03 2.99
CA TYR A 266 24.47 -24.38 2.80
C TYR A 266 25.05 -24.52 1.41
N ARG A 267 26.05 -25.39 1.27
CA ARG A 267 26.60 -25.83 -0.02
C ARG A 267 26.24 -27.28 -0.26
N ILE A 268 25.74 -27.59 -1.45
CA ILE A 268 25.39 -28.96 -1.85
C ILE A 268 26.66 -29.75 -2.13
N LYS A 269 26.73 -30.95 -1.54
CA LYS A 269 27.82 -31.91 -1.69
C LYS A 269 27.50 -32.96 -2.74
N GLU A 270 28.53 -33.67 -3.21
CA GLU A 270 28.32 -34.92 -3.94
C GLU A 270 27.55 -35.92 -3.06
N GLY A 271 26.63 -36.64 -3.68
CA GLY A 271 25.89 -37.71 -3.02
C GLY A 271 26.81 -38.89 -2.77
N SER A 272 27.13 -39.14 -1.50
CA SER A 272 27.65 -40.42 -1.02
C SER A 272 26.51 -41.42 -0.84
#